data_AF-A0A9D4EYT5-F1
#
_entry.id   AF-A0A9D4EYT5-F1
#
_cell.length_a   1.000
_cell.length_b   1.000
_cell.length_c   1.000
_cell.angle_alpha   90.00
_cell.angle_beta   90.00
_cell.angle_gamma   90.00
#
_symmetry.space_group_name_H-M   'P 1'
#
loop_
_entity.id
_entity.type
_entity.pdbx_description
1 polymer ?
#
loop_
_entity_poly.entity_id
_entity_poly.type
_entity_poly.pdbx_seq_one_letter_code
_entity_poly.pdbx_strand_id
1 'polypeptide(L)'
;MGSGSGEGNYMTICEIVIYRQADCPLGSYSVYCSKQCHCRVGPCDSVTGYCGNGVCEDGWKGIACNETCIQGSFGLNCSSPCRCLTGANCNHIYGHCPNDQCAPGWITSNCSIGKIDNCLLVSAK
;
A
#
# COMPACT_ATOMS: atom_id res chain seq x y z
N MET A 1 44.88 12.15 -46.93
CA MET A 1 44.45 11.07 -46.02
C MET A 1 45.09 11.33 -44.67
N GLY A 2 44.47 12.18 -43.85
CA GLY A 2 44.92 12.44 -42.47
C GLY A 2 43.83 11.89 -41.56
N SER A 3 43.99 10.65 -41.12
CA SER A 3 43.04 9.97 -40.24
C SER A 3 43.20 10.53 -38.83
N GLY A 4 42.16 11.18 -38.32
CA GLY A 4 42.12 11.71 -36.97
C GLY A 4 42.34 10.61 -35.93
N SER A 5 43.30 10.83 -35.05
CA SER A 5 43.51 10.05 -33.83
C SER A 5 42.36 10.33 -32.87
N GLY A 6 41.56 9.30 -32.58
CA GLY A 6 40.36 9.36 -31.78
C GLY A 6 40.53 10.06 -30.44
N GLU A 7 39.63 11.00 -30.18
CA GLU A 7 39.37 11.54 -28.86
C GLU A 7 38.91 10.38 -27.97
N GLY A 8 39.78 9.99 -27.04
CA GLY A 8 39.43 9.03 -25.99
C GLY A 8 38.23 9.56 -25.24
N ASN A 9 37.11 8.84 -25.30
CA ASN A 9 35.87 9.21 -24.65
C ASN A 9 35.95 8.77 -23.18
N TYR A 10 36.70 9.51 -22.36
CA TYR A 10 36.76 9.30 -20.92
C TYR A 10 35.61 10.05 -20.25
N MET A 11 34.64 9.29 -19.74
CA MET A 11 33.58 9.78 -18.86
C MET A 11 34.24 10.25 -17.56
N THR A 12 34.39 11.56 -17.40
CA THR A 12 34.90 12.16 -16.16
C THR A 12 33.75 12.18 -15.15
N ILE A 13 33.76 11.25 -14.20
CA ILE A 13 32.83 11.24 -13.06
C ILE A 13 33.39 12.21 -12.02
N CYS A 14 32.83 13.41 -11.93
CA CYS A 14 33.30 14.44 -11.01
C CYS A 14 32.78 14.24 -9.56
N GLU A 15 31.75 13.41 -9.36
CA GLU A 15 31.15 13.18 -8.04
C GLU A 15 30.65 11.74 -7.91
N ILE A 16 31.33 10.93 -7.11
CA ILE A 16 30.72 9.72 -6.52
C ILE A 16 30.27 10.12 -5.12
N VAL A 17 29.01 10.54 -5.01
CA VAL A 17 28.39 10.72 -3.68
C VAL A 17 27.97 9.35 -3.17
N ILE A 18 28.84 8.71 -2.39
CA ILE A 18 28.46 7.51 -1.64
C ILE A 18 27.63 7.99 -0.44
N TYR A 19 26.31 8.11 -0.63
CA TYR A 19 25.41 8.22 0.51
C TYR A 19 25.57 6.93 1.32
N ARG A 20 26.18 7.01 2.52
CA ARG A 20 25.92 5.98 3.53
C ARG A 20 24.41 5.98 3.67
N GLN A 21 23.76 4.85 3.33
CA GLN A 21 22.34 4.68 3.59
C GLN A 21 22.13 5.04 5.06
N ALA A 22 21.55 6.20 5.33
CA ALA A 22 21.15 6.53 6.68
C ALA A 22 20.17 5.43 7.06
N ASP A 23 20.44 4.70 8.15
CA ASP A 23 19.45 3.79 8.70
C ASP A 23 18.21 4.64 8.99
N CYS A 24 17.24 4.56 8.09
CA CYS A 24 16.01 5.32 8.23
C CYS A 24 15.34 4.93 9.54
N PRO A 25 14.61 5.85 10.19
CA PRO A 25 13.74 5.48 11.29
C PRO A 25 12.85 4.29 10.90
N LEU A 26 12.59 3.39 11.85
CA LEU A 26 11.77 2.19 11.61
C LEU A 26 10.45 2.57 10.93
N GLY A 27 10.11 1.86 9.86
CA GLY A 27 8.89 2.12 9.08
C GLY A 27 9.03 3.20 8.01
N SER A 28 10.24 3.75 7.80
CA SER A 28 10.50 4.71 6.72
C SER A 28 11.59 4.24 5.77
N TYR A 29 11.50 4.68 4.52
CA TYR A 29 12.41 4.29 3.44
C TYR A 29 12.58 5.43 2.42
N SER A 30 13.41 5.19 1.40
CA SER A 30 13.90 6.10 0.36
C SER A 30 15.17 6.87 0.74
N VAL A 31 15.79 7.51 -0.26
CA VAL A 31 17.03 8.28 -0.11
C VAL A 31 16.97 9.41 0.93
N TYR A 32 15.78 9.88 1.29
CA TYR A 32 15.56 10.93 2.30
C TYR A 32 14.65 10.49 3.45
N CYS A 33 14.39 9.18 3.60
CA CYS A 33 13.49 8.61 4.61
C CYS A 33 12.08 9.26 4.64
N SER A 34 11.61 9.76 3.50
CA SER A 34 10.36 10.52 3.38
C SER A 34 9.14 9.66 3.05
N LYS A 35 9.34 8.39 2.72
CA LYS A 35 8.27 7.44 2.45
C LYS A 35 8.07 6.52 3.64
N GLN A 36 6.82 6.10 3.86
CA GLN A 36 6.44 5.18 4.92
C GLN A 36 6.00 3.83 4.34
N CYS A 37 6.32 2.76 5.05
CA CYS A 37 5.91 1.40 4.73
C CYS A 37 5.00 0.84 5.84
N HIS A 38 4.01 0.04 5.46
CA HIS A 38 3.05 -0.58 6.39
C HIS A 38 3.22 -2.09 6.40
N CYS A 39 4.40 -2.56 6.82
CA CYS A 39 4.71 -3.98 6.91
C CYS A 39 4.02 -4.61 8.12
N ARG A 40 3.44 -5.79 7.95
CA ARG A 40 2.76 -6.50 9.05
C ARG A 40 3.72 -7.02 10.11
N VAL A 41 4.92 -7.43 9.71
CA VAL A 41 5.94 -8.00 10.61
C VAL A 41 7.29 -7.42 10.28
N GLY A 42 7.91 -6.81 11.27
CA GLY A 42 9.25 -6.23 11.16
C GLY A 42 9.30 -4.92 10.35
N PRO A 43 10.47 -4.27 10.32
CA PRO A 43 10.67 -3.08 9.51
C PRO A 43 10.79 -3.43 8.03
N CYS A 44 10.49 -2.46 7.17
CA CYS A 44 10.86 -2.55 5.77
C CYS A 44 12.35 -2.27 5.53
N ASP A 45 12.84 -2.69 4.38
CA ASP A 45 14.11 -2.26 3.82
C ASP A 45 14.15 -0.71 3.65
N SER A 46 15.19 -0.05 4.18
CA SER A 46 15.29 1.42 4.22
C SER A 46 15.52 2.07 2.85
N VAL A 47 15.91 1.30 1.83
CA VAL A 47 16.10 1.79 0.46
C VAL A 47 14.81 1.65 -0.34
N THR A 48 14.27 0.44 -0.37
CA THR A 48 13.20 0.01 -1.28
C THR A 48 11.82 0.07 -0.65
N GLY A 49 11.74 0.06 0.67
CA GLY A 49 10.50 -0.08 1.43
C GLY A 49 9.96 -1.50 1.46
N TYR A 50 10.65 -2.48 0.88
CA TYR A 50 10.17 -3.85 0.80
C TYR A 50 10.00 -4.49 2.18
N CYS A 51 8.85 -5.14 2.39
CA CYS A 51 8.59 -5.94 3.57
C CYS A 51 9.15 -7.35 3.37
N GLY A 52 10.09 -7.77 4.23
CA GLY A 52 10.81 -9.04 4.04
C GLY A 52 9.93 -10.31 4.04
N ASN A 53 8.73 -10.25 4.63
CA ASN A 53 7.75 -11.34 4.59
C ASN A 53 6.73 -11.21 3.43
N GLY A 54 6.76 -10.10 2.68
CA GLY A 54 5.80 -9.76 1.64
C GLY A 54 4.37 -9.49 2.11
N VAL A 55 4.14 -9.33 3.42
CA VAL A 55 2.79 -9.14 3.98
C VAL A 55 2.63 -7.73 4.52
N CYS A 56 1.63 -7.02 3.99
CA CYS A 56 1.24 -5.69 4.44
C CYS A 56 0.24 -5.75 5.61
N GLU A 57 0.16 -4.65 6.36
CA GLU A 57 -0.95 -4.40 7.28
C GLU A 57 -2.30 -4.35 6.53
N ASP A 58 -3.39 -4.57 7.27
CA ASP A 58 -4.74 -4.48 6.73
C ASP A 58 -4.96 -3.13 6.06
N GLY A 59 -5.50 -3.15 4.84
CA GLY A 59 -5.76 -1.93 4.09
C GLY A 59 -4.59 -1.39 3.27
N TRP A 60 -3.43 -2.05 3.30
CA TRP A 60 -2.24 -1.67 2.55
C TRP A 60 -1.81 -2.75 1.55
N LYS A 61 -1.17 -2.33 0.47
CA LYS A 61 -0.65 -3.19 -0.59
C LYS A 61 0.58 -2.57 -1.26
N GLY A 62 1.13 -3.30 -2.23
CA GLY A 62 2.31 -2.90 -2.99
C GLY A 62 3.60 -3.45 -2.39
N ILE A 63 4.69 -3.38 -3.15
CA ILE A 63 6.00 -3.93 -2.74
C ILE A 63 6.47 -3.31 -1.42
N ALA A 64 6.22 -2.01 -1.26
CA ALA A 64 6.57 -1.26 -0.06
C ALA A 64 5.42 -1.10 0.95
N CYS A 65 4.28 -1.77 0.73
CA CYS A 65 3.07 -1.63 1.54
C CYS A 65 2.68 -0.17 1.79
N ASN A 66 2.79 0.68 0.76
CA ASN A 66 2.57 2.13 0.85
C ASN A 66 1.39 2.60 0.00
N GLU A 67 0.66 1.67 -0.60
CA GLU A 67 -0.57 1.92 -1.35
C GLU A 67 -1.76 1.47 -0.53
N THR A 68 -2.81 2.29 -0.44
CA THR A 68 -4.07 1.86 0.16
C THR A 68 -4.79 0.85 -0.75
N CYS A 69 -5.74 0.11 -0.19
CA CYS A 69 -6.67 -0.65 -1.01
C CYS A 69 -7.38 0.23 -2.03
N ILE A 70 -7.71 -0.38 -3.18
CA ILE A 70 -8.48 0.29 -4.22
C ILE A 70 -9.88 0.61 -3.69
N GLN A 71 -10.50 1.64 -4.27
CA GLN A 71 -11.91 1.92 -4.05
C GLN A 71 -12.74 0.65 -4.23
N GLY A 72 -13.52 0.32 -3.20
CA GLY A 72 -14.38 -0.86 -3.19
C GLY A 72 -13.80 -2.09 -2.48
N SER A 73 -12.59 -2.03 -1.92
CA SER A 73 -12.06 -3.11 -1.09
C SER A 73 -11.31 -2.65 0.17
N PHE A 74 -11.15 -3.57 1.13
CA PHE A 74 -10.51 -3.33 2.41
C PHE A 74 -9.88 -4.60 3.01
N GLY A 75 -9.20 -4.44 4.14
CA GLY A 75 -8.67 -5.53 4.96
C GLY A 75 -7.37 -6.12 4.43
N LEU A 76 -6.99 -7.29 4.97
CA LEU A 76 -5.76 -7.98 4.56
C LEU A 76 -5.77 -8.27 3.05
N ASN A 77 -4.68 -7.92 2.37
CA ASN A 77 -4.54 -8.07 0.92
C ASN A 77 -5.68 -7.44 0.11
N CYS A 78 -6.43 -6.48 0.68
CA CYS A 78 -7.57 -5.85 0.02
C CYS A 78 -8.62 -6.85 -0.52
N SER A 79 -8.79 -7.97 0.17
CA SER A 79 -9.61 -9.09 -0.28
C SER A 79 -11.08 -8.98 0.15
N SER A 80 -11.41 -8.06 1.07
CA SER A 80 -12.79 -7.86 1.53
C SER A 80 -13.49 -6.77 0.69
N PRO A 81 -14.69 -7.01 0.14
CA PRO A 81 -15.41 -6.02 -0.65
C PRO A 81 -16.15 -5.00 0.23
N CYS A 82 -16.11 -3.71 -0.13
CA CYS A 82 -16.96 -2.68 0.47
C CYS A 82 -18.45 -2.97 0.17
N ARG A 83 -19.32 -2.64 1.12
CA ARG A 83 -20.78 -2.81 0.98
C ARG A 83 -21.56 -1.51 1.22
N CYS A 84 -20.96 -0.39 0.85
CA CYS A 84 -21.59 0.92 0.96
C CYS A 84 -22.61 1.14 -0.15
N LEU A 85 -23.44 2.18 -0.03
CA LEU A 85 -24.22 2.69 -1.15
C LEU A 85 -23.33 2.94 -2.38
N THR A 86 -23.90 2.72 -3.56
CA THR A 86 -23.18 2.80 -4.85
C THR A 86 -22.37 4.10 -4.95
N GLY A 87 -21.06 3.97 -5.15
CA GLY A 87 -20.12 5.10 -5.30
C GLY A 87 -19.43 5.55 -4.01
N ALA A 88 -19.84 5.08 -2.83
CA ALA A 88 -19.16 5.41 -1.58
C ALA A 88 -17.89 4.56 -1.35
N ASN A 89 -16.81 5.22 -0.94
CA ASN A 89 -15.56 4.59 -0.53
C ASN A 89 -15.64 4.15 0.93
N CYS A 90 -15.45 2.85 1.19
CA CYS A 90 -15.28 2.39 2.56
C CYS A 90 -13.84 2.62 3.06
N ASN A 91 -13.66 2.66 4.37
CA ASN A 91 -12.32 2.71 4.96
C ASN A 91 -11.50 1.49 4.53
N HIS A 92 -10.32 1.72 3.95
CA HIS A 92 -9.46 0.66 3.41
C HIS A 92 -8.97 -0.35 4.45
N ILE A 93 -8.92 -0.01 5.74
CA ILE A 93 -8.47 -0.91 6.81
C ILE A 93 -9.63 -1.79 7.27
N TYR A 94 -10.74 -1.17 7.69
CA TYR A 94 -11.83 -1.87 8.41
C TYR A 94 -13.18 -1.89 7.70
N GLY A 95 -13.29 -1.32 6.50
CA GLY A 95 -14.46 -1.50 5.63
C GLY A 95 -15.70 -0.67 5.98
N HIS A 96 -15.58 0.27 6.93
CA HIS A 96 -16.70 1.10 7.35
C HIS A 96 -17.10 2.12 6.28
N CYS A 97 -18.40 2.32 6.13
CA CYS A 97 -18.96 3.23 5.15
C CYS A 97 -19.12 4.64 5.72
N PRO A 98 -18.94 5.70 4.90
CA PRO A 98 -19.23 7.06 5.31
C PRO A 98 -20.68 7.17 5.81
N ASN A 99 -20.87 7.81 6.96
CA ASN A 99 -22.17 8.04 7.60
C ASN A 99 -22.99 6.75 7.83
N ASP A 100 -22.33 5.60 8.02
CA ASP A 100 -22.99 4.29 8.20
C ASP A 100 -23.93 3.89 7.04
N GLN A 101 -23.71 4.45 5.85
CA GLN A 101 -24.59 4.25 4.69
C GLN A 101 -24.26 2.95 3.95
N CYS A 102 -24.80 1.83 4.45
CA CYS A 102 -24.71 0.54 3.81
C CYS A 102 -25.65 0.39 2.61
N ALA A 103 -25.32 -0.53 1.70
CA ALA A 103 -26.22 -0.96 0.65
C ALA A 103 -27.50 -1.59 1.24
N PRO A 104 -28.64 -1.54 0.51
CA PRO A 104 -29.88 -2.16 0.96
C PRO A 104 -29.68 -3.63 1.38
N GLY A 105 -30.27 -4.00 2.51
CA GLY A 105 -30.15 -5.35 3.07
C GLY A 105 -28.99 -5.54 4.05
N TRP A 106 -28.12 -4.54 4.26
CA TRP A 106 -27.07 -4.54 5.30
C TRP A 106 -27.51 -3.73 6.52
N ILE A 107 -27.35 -4.29 7.72
CA ILE A 107 -28.04 -3.82 8.93
C ILE A 107 -27.11 -3.43 10.09
N THR A 108 -25.79 -3.49 9.89
CA THR A 108 -24.76 -3.15 10.89
C THR A 108 -23.97 -1.92 10.45
N SER A 109 -23.41 -1.16 11.38
CA SER A 109 -22.63 0.07 11.13
C SER A 109 -21.38 -0.13 10.26
N ASN A 110 -20.79 -1.33 10.26
CA ASN A 110 -19.68 -1.70 9.40
C ASN A 110 -20.11 -2.52 8.16
N CYS A 111 -21.42 -2.62 7.91
CA CYS A 111 -21.99 -3.36 6.79
C CYS A 111 -21.48 -4.81 6.71
N SER A 112 -21.23 -5.45 7.86
CA SER A 112 -20.68 -6.81 7.95
C SER A 112 -21.75 -7.89 8.06
N ILE A 113 -22.95 -7.51 8.50
CA ILE A 113 -24.14 -8.35 8.60
C ILE A 113 -25.29 -7.71 7.81
N GLY A 114 -25.94 -8.53 6.99
CA GLY A 114 -27.17 -8.23 6.27
C GLY A 114 -28.30 -9.21 6.58
N LYS A 115 -29.47 -8.96 6.00
CA LYS A 115 -30.69 -9.75 6.20
C LYS A 115 -31.43 -9.97 4.87
N ILE A 116 -31.78 -11.22 4.58
CA ILE A 116 -32.65 -11.60 3.45
C ILE A 116 -33.62 -12.70 3.94
N ASP A 117 -34.93 -12.52 3.75
CA ASP A 117 -35.97 -13.52 4.09
C ASP A 117 -35.78 -14.24 5.44
N ASN A 118 -35.51 -13.45 6.49
CA ASN A 118 -35.21 -13.88 7.86
C ASN A 118 -33.86 -14.58 8.09
N CYS A 119 -33.05 -14.78 7.06
CA CYS A 119 -31.67 -15.24 7.17
C CYS A 119 -30.73 -14.06 7.42
N LEU A 120 -29.71 -14.28 8.26
CA LEU A 120 -28.58 -13.37 8.38
C LEU A 120 -27.55 -13.70 7.29
N LEU A 121 -27.14 -12.67 6.56
CA LEU A 121 -26.03 -12.72 5.61
C LEU A 121 -24.79 -12.19 6.32
N VAL A 122 -23.83 -13.05 6.59
CA VAL A 122 -22.52 -12.64 7.12
C VAL A 122 -21.53 -12.58 5.98
N SER A 123 -20.70 -11.53 5.96
CA SER A 123 -19.56 -11.51 5.06
C SER A 123 -18.52 -12.54 5.51
N ALA A 124 -18.16 -13.46 4.61
CA ALA A 124 -16.96 -14.28 4.79
C ALA A 124 -15.72 -13.37 4.72
N LYS A 125 -14.81 -13.52 5.70
CA LYS A 125 -13.46 -12.95 5.65
C LYS A 125 -12.53 -13.89 4.91
#